data_AF-A0A961WK13-F1
#
_entry.id   AF-A0A961WK13-F1
#
_cell.length_a   1.000
_cell.length_b   1.000
_cell.length_c   1.000
_cell.angle_alpha   90.00
_cell.angle_beta   90.00
_cell.angle_gamma   90.00
#
_symmetry.space_group_name_H-M   'P 1'
#
loop_
_entity.id
_entity.type
_entity.pdbx_description
1 polymer ?
#
loop_
_entity_poly.entity_id
_entity_poly.type
_entity_poly.pdbx_seq_one_letter_code
_entity_poly.pdbx_strand_id
1 'polypeptide(L)'
;MSAEDDDKVGYCKPPKHSRFKPGQSGNPRGRPRKNRSIEAMIKHELDQTVALKEGGREIRLTKREALIKQLVNRAISGDLKPMQLVLAHLEKHKDIEPFTATEADDAELLRAMCSSQESLDQGTAPSIDIFFSDLFERPPISRLVLALFVPEQGRVATAPFIVFQFES
;
A
#
# COMPACT_ATOMS: atom_id res chain seq x y z
N MET A 1 21.83 62.05 40.11
CA MET A 1 22.89 61.35 39.35
C MET A 1 22.67 61.64 37.88
N SER A 2 23.69 62.12 37.18
CA SER A 2 23.59 62.57 35.79
C SER A 2 23.49 61.38 34.83
N ALA A 3 22.73 61.51 33.74
CA ALA A 3 22.49 60.40 32.80
C ALA A 3 23.76 59.92 32.06
N GLU A 4 24.79 60.77 31.97
CA GLU A 4 26.01 60.56 31.18
C GLU A 4 26.91 59.42 31.70
N ASP A 5 26.88 59.09 33.00
CA ASP A 5 27.73 58.05 33.61
C ASP A 5 27.28 56.61 33.30
N ASP A 6 26.02 56.41 32.90
CA ASP A 6 25.46 55.09 32.63
C ASP A 6 25.78 54.59 31.20
N ASP A 7 26.25 55.46 30.31
CA ASP A 7 26.67 55.11 28.94
C ASP A 7 28.20 54.86 28.82
N LYS A 8 28.96 55.07 29.89
CA LYS A 8 30.42 54.89 29.93
C LYS A 8 30.82 53.41 29.94
N VAL A 9 31.26 52.90 28.78
CA VAL A 9 31.79 51.55 28.58
C VAL A 9 33.10 51.35 29.36
N GLY A 10 33.32 50.17 29.93
CA GLY A 10 34.51 49.87 30.74
C GLY A 10 34.53 48.43 31.27
N TYR A 11 35.45 48.12 32.19
CA TYR A 11 35.53 46.80 32.82
C TYR A 11 34.19 46.45 33.51
N CYS A 12 33.69 45.24 33.25
CA CYS A 12 32.35 44.78 33.64
C CYS A 12 31.14 45.63 33.15
N LYS A 13 31.34 46.58 32.22
CA LYS A 13 30.28 47.43 31.64
C LYS A 13 30.19 47.25 30.11
N PRO A 14 29.55 46.18 29.60
CA PRO A 14 29.37 45.97 28.15
C PRO A 14 28.44 47.03 27.54
N PRO A 15 28.64 47.46 26.28
CA PRO A 15 27.88 48.55 25.67
C PRO A 15 26.38 48.22 25.49
N LYS A 16 25.49 49.14 25.89
CA LYS A 16 24.03 48.90 25.93
C LYS A 16 23.43 48.45 24.61
N HIS A 17 23.85 49.04 23.49
CA HIS A 17 23.31 48.77 22.15
C HIS A 17 23.55 47.34 21.66
N SER A 18 24.53 46.61 22.23
CA SER A 18 24.83 45.22 21.88
C SER A 18 24.31 44.20 22.90
N ARG A 19 23.69 44.64 24.00
CA ARG A 19 23.15 43.73 25.03
C ARG A 19 21.90 43.03 24.49
N PHE A 20 21.80 41.73 24.69
CA PHE A 20 20.55 41.00 24.42
C PHE A 20 19.45 41.50 25.36
N LYS A 21 18.23 41.66 24.83
CA LYS A 21 17.06 42.02 25.65
C LYS A 21 16.70 40.85 26.57
N PRO A 22 16.23 41.09 27.81
CA PRO A 22 15.74 40.02 28.67
C PRO A 22 14.64 39.23 27.97
N GLY A 23 14.70 37.90 28.01
CA GLY A 23 13.81 37.00 27.28
C GLY A 23 14.16 36.75 25.81
N GLN A 24 15.11 37.48 25.21
CA GLN A 24 15.55 37.30 23.82
C GLN A 24 16.96 36.70 23.77
N SER A 25 17.09 35.46 23.30
CA SER A 25 18.42 34.89 23.03
C SER A 25 19.00 35.46 21.74
N GLY A 26 20.34 35.64 21.69
CA GLY A 26 21.04 36.05 20.47
C GLY A 26 20.97 35.05 19.32
N ASN A 27 20.56 33.82 19.61
CA ASN A 27 20.21 32.80 18.62
C ASN A 27 18.80 32.25 18.95
N PRO A 28 17.74 32.83 18.37
CA PRO A 28 16.35 32.42 18.65
C PRO A 28 16.01 31.01 18.13
N ARG A 29 16.78 30.48 17.18
CA ARG A 29 16.68 29.07 16.73
C ARG A 29 17.41 28.09 17.67
N GLY A 30 18.16 28.62 18.64
CA GLY A 30 18.95 27.85 19.58
C GLY A 30 20.08 27.04 18.94
N ARG A 31 20.74 26.23 19.76
CA ARG A 31 21.64 25.19 19.24
C ARG A 31 20.79 24.15 18.50
N PRO A 32 21.10 23.77 17.25
CA PRO A 32 20.34 22.76 16.54
C PRO A 32 20.35 21.45 17.35
N ARG A 33 19.22 20.72 17.34
CA ARG A 33 19.06 19.48 18.11
C ARG A 33 20.13 18.48 17.70
N LYS A 34 21.06 18.20 18.62
CA LYS A 34 22.09 17.18 18.44
C LYS A 34 21.45 15.82 18.70
N ASN A 35 20.89 15.22 17.65
CA ASN A 35 20.64 13.79 17.42
C ASN A 35 19.84 13.65 16.11
N ARG A 36 20.46 13.13 15.05
CA ARG A 36 19.70 12.61 13.90
C ARG A 36 19.07 11.29 14.38
N SER A 37 17.76 11.10 14.21
CA SER A 37 17.14 9.79 14.42
C SER A 37 17.84 8.74 13.55
N ILE A 38 17.87 7.47 13.98
CA ILE A 38 18.40 6.37 13.16
C ILE A 38 17.70 6.35 11.80
N GLU A 39 16.38 6.59 11.76
CA GLU A 39 15.61 6.76 10.52
C GLU A 39 16.13 7.90 9.63
N ALA A 40 16.49 9.03 10.22
CA ALA A 40 16.99 10.19 9.47
C ALA A 40 18.41 9.93 8.93
N MET A 41 19.22 9.13 9.65
CA MET A 41 20.52 8.66 9.15
C MET A 41 20.34 7.65 8.01
N ILE A 42 19.41 6.68 8.15
CA ILE A 42 19.09 5.72 7.09
C ILE A 42 18.54 6.41 5.83
N LYS A 43 17.61 7.37 5.98
CA LYS A 43 17.07 8.15 4.84
C LYS A 43 18.19 8.89 4.12
N HIS A 44 18.98 9.68 4.85
CA HIS A 44 20.14 10.40 4.32
C HIS A 44 21.18 9.48 3.65
N GLU A 45 21.42 8.29 4.20
CA GLU A 45 22.32 7.30 3.60
C GLU A 45 21.73 6.75 2.30
N LEU A 46 20.44 6.39 2.27
CA LEU A 46 19.75 5.91 1.07
C LEU A 46 19.68 6.97 -0.05
N ASP A 47 19.66 8.26 0.29
CA ASP A 47 19.64 9.38 -0.66
C ASP A 47 21.03 9.70 -1.25
N GLN A 48 22.13 9.14 -0.72
CA GLN A 48 23.46 9.32 -1.31
C GLN A 48 23.59 8.61 -2.66
N THR A 49 24.40 9.17 -3.55
CA THR A 49 24.71 8.60 -4.85
C THR A 49 25.84 7.58 -4.80
N VAL A 50 25.75 6.56 -5.64
CA VAL A 50 26.75 5.52 -5.89
C VAL A 50 26.94 5.34 -7.39
N ALA A 51 28.16 4.99 -7.79
CA ALA A 51 28.46 4.60 -9.16
C ALA A 51 28.23 3.09 -9.33
N LEU A 52 27.40 2.71 -10.30
CA LEU A 52 27.20 1.33 -10.74
C LEU A 52 27.68 1.18 -12.18
N LYS A 53 28.21 0.00 -12.52
CA LYS A 53 28.61 -0.33 -13.90
C LYS A 53 27.56 -1.26 -14.52
N GLU A 54 26.97 -0.82 -15.62
CA GLU A 54 25.92 -1.53 -16.34
C GLU A 54 26.21 -1.49 -17.84
N GLY A 55 26.23 -2.64 -18.51
CA GLY A 55 26.50 -2.70 -19.96
C GLY A 55 27.82 -2.04 -20.39
N GLY A 56 28.83 -2.02 -19.51
CA GLY A 56 30.12 -1.36 -19.76
C GLY A 56 30.13 0.17 -19.54
N ARG A 57 29.01 0.79 -19.16
CA ARG A 57 28.90 2.22 -18.82
C ARG A 57 28.77 2.42 -17.31
N GLU A 58 29.32 3.51 -16.80
CA GLU A 58 29.19 3.91 -15.40
C GLU A 58 28.01 4.87 -15.24
N ILE A 59 27.04 4.51 -14.40
CA ILE A 59 25.82 5.27 -14.13
C ILE A 59 25.84 5.65 -12.65
N ARG A 60 25.49 6.90 -12.34
CA ARG A 60 25.33 7.37 -10.95
C ARG A 60 23.85 7.36 -10.59
N LEU A 61 23.49 6.60 -9.57
CA LEU A 61 22.14 6.46 -9.03
C LEU A 61 22.17 6.63 -7.50
N THR A 62 21.05 6.92 -6.85
CA THR A 62 20.97 6.88 -5.40
C THR A 62 21.09 5.45 -4.88
N LYS A 63 21.53 5.28 -3.62
CA LYS A 63 21.58 3.97 -2.95
C LYS A 63 20.19 3.33 -2.86
N ARG A 64 19.11 4.13 -2.74
CA ARG A 64 17.72 3.64 -2.78
C ARG A 64 17.36 3.04 -4.14
N GLU A 65 17.62 3.76 -5.23
CA GLU A 65 17.35 3.27 -6.60
C GLU A 65 18.19 2.02 -6.92
N ALA A 66 19.47 2.04 -6.55
CA ALA A 66 20.37 0.89 -6.68
C ALA A 66 19.85 -0.36 -5.94
N LEU A 67 19.36 -0.18 -4.70
CA LEU A 67 18.77 -1.25 -3.90
C LEU A 67 17.49 -1.81 -4.55
N ILE A 68 16.57 -0.96 -5.01
CA ILE A 68 15.34 -1.38 -5.68
C ILE A 68 15.67 -2.13 -6.98
N LYS A 69 16.62 -1.62 -7.77
CA LYS A 69 17.06 -2.27 -9.01
C LYS A 69 17.66 -3.65 -8.75
N GLN A 70 18.52 -3.78 -7.73
CA GLN A 70 19.07 -5.07 -7.34
C GLN A 70 18.01 -6.04 -6.80
N LEU A 71 17.02 -5.54 -6.06
CA LEU A 71 15.88 -6.33 -5.56
C LEU A 71 15.06 -6.90 -6.74
N VAL A 72 14.73 -6.08 -7.73
CA VAL A 72 13.98 -6.49 -8.93
C VAL A 72 14.80 -7.48 -9.77
N ASN A 73 16.08 -7.21 -10.01
CA ASN A 73 16.97 -8.14 -10.73
C ASN A 73 17.00 -9.53 -10.07
N ARG A 74 17.02 -9.60 -8.74
CA ARG A 74 16.97 -10.87 -7.99
C ARG A 74 15.61 -11.56 -8.07
N ALA A 75 14.51 -10.81 -8.04
CA ALA A 75 13.17 -11.36 -8.26
C ALA A 75 13.04 -11.97 -9.67
N ILE A 76 13.54 -11.29 -10.71
CA ILE A 76 13.61 -11.79 -12.09
C ILE A 76 14.52 -13.03 -12.19
N SER A 77 15.58 -13.09 -11.39
CA SER A 77 16.48 -14.27 -11.31
C SER A 77 15.85 -15.50 -10.63
N GLY A 78 14.60 -15.40 -10.12
CA GLY A 78 13.88 -16.51 -9.48
C GLY A 78 13.96 -16.57 -7.95
N ASP A 79 14.58 -15.60 -7.28
CA ASP A 79 14.57 -15.57 -5.81
C ASP A 79 13.15 -15.29 -5.28
N LEU A 80 12.55 -16.28 -4.59
CA LEU A 80 11.18 -16.17 -4.06
C LEU A 80 10.98 -15.02 -3.05
N LYS A 81 11.97 -14.72 -2.20
CA LYS A 81 11.85 -13.68 -1.15
C LYS A 81 11.80 -12.24 -1.73
N PRO A 82 12.72 -11.81 -2.61
CA PRO A 82 12.59 -10.58 -3.39
C PRO A 82 11.29 -10.51 -4.18
N MET A 83 10.88 -11.61 -4.85
CA MET A 83 9.63 -11.65 -5.61
C MET A 83 8.41 -11.36 -4.72
N GLN A 84 8.30 -12.04 -3.58
CA GLN A 84 7.26 -11.77 -2.57
C GLN A 84 7.31 -10.32 -2.06
N LEU A 85 8.50 -9.77 -1.80
CA LEU A 85 8.64 -8.40 -1.28
C LEU A 85 8.22 -7.35 -2.31
N VAL A 86 8.55 -7.55 -3.59
CA VAL A 86 8.12 -6.67 -4.69
C VAL A 86 6.61 -6.73 -4.86
N LEU A 87 6.03 -7.94 -4.95
CA LEU A 87 4.58 -8.12 -5.09
C LEU A 87 3.81 -7.51 -3.90
N ALA A 88 4.24 -7.78 -2.67
CA ALA A 88 3.62 -7.23 -1.46
C ALA A 88 3.80 -5.71 -1.31
N HIS A 89 4.75 -5.09 -2.03
CA HIS A 89 4.86 -3.64 -2.09
C HIS A 89 3.88 -3.05 -3.12
N LEU A 90 3.75 -3.68 -4.30
CA LEU A 90 2.77 -3.30 -5.32
C LEU A 90 1.33 -3.43 -4.81
N GLU A 91 1.00 -4.49 -4.07
CA GLU A 91 -0.34 -4.67 -3.51
C GLU A 91 -0.76 -3.58 -2.51
N LYS A 92 0.20 -3.04 -1.74
CA LYS A 92 -0.04 -1.95 -0.78
C LYS A 92 -0.18 -0.58 -1.43
N HIS A 93 0.28 -0.46 -2.68
CA HIS A 93 0.19 0.73 -3.52
C HIS A 93 -0.61 0.45 -4.78
N LYS A 94 -1.66 -0.36 -4.66
CA LYS A 94 -2.77 -0.32 -5.61
C LYS A 94 -3.45 1.02 -5.40
N ASP A 95 -3.09 2.00 -6.22
CA ASP A 95 -3.86 3.22 -6.36
C ASP A 95 -5.30 2.79 -6.74
N ILE A 96 -6.23 3.01 -5.81
CA ILE A 96 -7.65 2.86 -6.11
C ILE A 96 -7.97 4.06 -6.97
N GLU A 97 -7.94 3.87 -8.29
CA GLU A 97 -8.51 4.83 -9.22
C GLU A 97 -9.92 5.17 -8.70
N PRO A 98 -10.20 6.44 -8.36
CA PRO A 98 -11.49 6.80 -7.82
C PRO A 98 -12.55 6.41 -8.85
N PHE A 99 -13.67 5.85 -8.41
CA PHE A 99 -14.77 5.50 -9.30
C PHE A 99 -15.29 6.79 -9.97
N THR A 100 -14.82 7.05 -11.18
CA THR A 100 -15.30 8.12 -12.04
C THR A 100 -16.48 7.55 -12.82
N ALA A 101 -17.70 7.84 -12.38
CA ALA A 101 -18.87 7.61 -13.20
C ALA A 101 -18.70 8.39 -14.51
N THR A 102 -18.57 7.67 -15.63
CA THR A 102 -18.58 8.27 -16.96
C THR A 102 -20.00 8.28 -17.50
N GLU A 103 -20.29 9.17 -18.44
CA GLU A 103 -21.59 9.23 -19.13
C GLU A 103 -21.94 7.89 -19.82
N ALA A 104 -20.95 7.05 -20.11
CA ALA A 104 -21.16 5.71 -20.65
C ALA A 104 -21.69 4.72 -19.59
N ASP A 105 -21.15 4.78 -18.36
CA ASP A 105 -21.61 3.94 -17.24
C ASP A 105 -23.04 4.32 -16.83
N ASP A 106 -23.35 5.62 -16.80
CA ASP A 106 -24.70 6.14 -16.53
C ASP A 106 -25.69 5.71 -17.63
N ALA A 107 -25.26 5.71 -18.91
CA ALA A 107 -26.09 5.25 -20.01
C ALA A 107 -26.34 3.74 -19.98
N GLU A 108 -25.39 2.94 -19.50
CA GLU A 108 -25.59 1.49 -19.27
C GLU A 108 -26.56 1.24 -18.12
N LEU A 109 -26.43 1.98 -17.02
CA LEU A 109 -27.36 1.93 -15.88
C LEU A 109 -28.80 2.28 -16.30
N LEU A 110 -28.98 3.35 -17.08
CA LEU A 110 -30.30 3.76 -17.60
C LEU A 110 -30.91 2.70 -18.53
N ARG A 111 -30.12 2.02 -19.36
CA ARG A 111 -30.60 0.89 -20.19
C ARG A 111 -31.07 -0.28 -19.32
N ALA A 112 -30.30 -0.66 -18.29
CA ALA A 112 -30.66 -1.70 -17.35
C ALA A 112 -31.95 -1.37 -16.58
N MET A 113 -32.11 -0.11 -16.15
CA MET A 113 -33.34 0.37 -15.50
C MET A 113 -34.56 0.38 -16.45
N CYS A 114 -34.41 0.84 -17.70
CA CYS A 114 -35.50 0.81 -18.68
C CYS A 114 -35.93 -0.62 -19.05
N SER A 115 -34.99 -1.54 -19.25
CA SER A 115 -35.31 -2.96 -19.51
C SER A 115 -36.04 -3.64 -18.34
N SER A 116 -35.91 -3.08 -17.12
CA SER A 116 -36.64 -3.53 -15.93
C SER A 116 -38.04 -2.90 -15.78
N GLN A 117 -38.39 -1.87 -16.56
CA GLN A 117 -39.74 -1.29 -16.58
C GLN A 117 -40.64 -1.90 -17.66
N GLU A 118 -40.06 -2.51 -18.70
CA GLU A 118 -40.81 -3.12 -19.81
C GLU A 118 -41.64 -4.35 -19.36
N SER A 119 -41.37 -4.90 -18.18
CA SER A 119 -42.15 -5.98 -17.55
C SER A 119 -43.39 -5.51 -16.75
N LEU A 120 -43.77 -4.24 -16.79
CA LEU A 120 -44.95 -3.71 -16.07
C LEU A 120 -46.05 -3.09 -16.94
N ASP A 121 -45.83 -2.86 -18.24
CA ASP A 121 -46.84 -2.27 -19.14
C ASP A 121 -47.61 -3.31 -19.99
N GLN A 122 -47.19 -4.58 -19.94
CA GLN A 122 -48.06 -5.68 -20.38
C GLN A 122 -48.99 -6.05 -19.23
N GLY A 123 -50.23 -5.54 -19.29
CA GLY A 123 -51.28 -5.68 -18.26
C GLY A 123 -51.80 -7.11 -18.05
N THR A 124 -50.92 -8.01 -17.62
CA THR A 124 -51.22 -9.34 -17.07
C THR A 124 -50.51 -9.41 -15.73
N ALA A 125 -51.28 -9.46 -14.64
CA ALA A 125 -50.69 -9.63 -13.31
C ALA A 125 -50.01 -11.01 -13.24
N PRO A 126 -48.70 -11.11 -12.98
CA PRO A 126 -48.12 -12.39 -12.60
C PRO A 126 -48.69 -12.76 -11.23
N SER A 127 -49.52 -13.80 -11.21
CA SER A 127 -49.71 -14.62 -10.03
C SER A 127 -48.35 -15.02 -9.47
N ILE A 128 -48.27 -15.18 -8.15
CA ILE A 128 -47.03 -15.60 -7.47
C ILE A 128 -46.74 -17.06 -7.83
N ASP A 129 -46.12 -17.25 -8.98
CA ASP A 129 -45.61 -18.53 -9.45
C ASP A 129 -44.08 -18.48 -9.35
N ILE A 130 -43.59 -18.81 -8.14
CA ILE A 130 -42.20 -19.15 -7.92
C ILE A 130 -41.94 -20.49 -8.61
N PHE A 131 -41.76 -20.46 -9.94
CA PHE A 131 -41.35 -21.63 -10.71
C PHE A 131 -39.92 -21.51 -11.21
N PHE A 132 -39.05 -22.13 -10.42
CA PHE A 132 -37.62 -22.27 -10.59
C PHE A 132 -37.31 -23.23 -11.75
N SER A 133 -37.55 -22.82 -13.00
CA SER A 133 -37.30 -23.64 -14.20
C SER A 133 -37.17 -22.81 -15.49
N ASP A 134 -35.99 -22.23 -15.71
CA ASP A 134 -35.26 -22.24 -17.00
C ASP A 134 -34.06 -21.28 -17.01
N LEU A 135 -33.12 -21.50 -16.08
CA LEU A 135 -31.74 -21.00 -16.21
C LEU A 135 -30.73 -22.03 -15.73
N PHE A 136 -30.87 -23.27 -16.22
CA PHE A 136 -29.80 -24.27 -16.12
C PHE A 136 -29.76 -25.18 -17.37
N GLU A 137 -29.82 -24.54 -18.54
CA GLU A 137 -29.34 -25.17 -19.77
C GLU A 137 -27.80 -25.37 -19.63
N ARG A 138 -27.41 -26.64 -19.58
CA ARG A 138 -26.17 -27.19 -19.03
C ARG A 138 -24.91 -26.97 -19.89
N PRO A 139 -23.68 -27.31 -19.41
CA PRO A 139 -23.33 -27.77 -18.05
C PRO A 139 -22.56 -26.73 -17.19
N PRO A 140 -21.22 -26.47 -17.25
CA PRO A 140 -20.11 -27.26 -17.80
C PRO A 140 -19.42 -28.22 -16.79
N ILE A 141 -19.29 -27.85 -15.51
CA ILE A 141 -18.34 -28.49 -14.56
C ILE A 141 -19.02 -29.61 -13.75
N SER A 142 -18.34 -30.75 -13.64
CA SER A 142 -18.84 -32.01 -13.10
C SER A 142 -19.14 -31.96 -11.60
N ARG A 143 -20.39 -31.62 -11.29
CA ARG A 143 -21.26 -32.22 -10.26
C ARG A 143 -20.68 -33.46 -9.54
N LEU A 144 -20.38 -33.33 -8.24
CA LEU A 144 -21.17 -34.05 -7.22
C LEU A 144 -21.07 -33.37 -5.85
N VAL A 145 -22.21 -33.23 -5.16
CA VAL A 145 -22.29 -32.69 -3.80
C VAL A 145 -22.30 -33.83 -2.78
N LEU A 146 -21.71 -33.54 -1.63
CA LEU A 146 -21.77 -34.27 -0.35
C LEU A 146 -23.06 -35.08 -0.13
N ALA A 147 -22.92 -36.34 0.28
CA ALA A 147 -23.96 -37.06 1.01
C ALA A 147 -23.57 -37.15 2.49
N LEU A 148 -24.51 -36.82 3.38
CA LEU A 148 -24.30 -36.83 4.83
C LEU A 148 -24.29 -38.26 5.37
N PHE A 149 -23.31 -38.59 6.21
CA PHE A 149 -23.44 -39.69 7.18
C PHE A 149 -22.68 -39.40 8.46
N VAL A 150 -23.41 -39.31 9.57
CA VAL A 150 -22.88 -39.20 10.94
C VAL A 150 -23.02 -40.56 11.61
N PRO A 151 -21.92 -41.17 12.08
CA PRO A 151 -21.98 -42.21 13.10
C PRO A 151 -21.43 -41.70 14.44
N GLU A 152 -22.20 -41.93 15.50
CA GLU A 152 -21.78 -41.75 16.88
C GLU A 152 -20.73 -42.79 17.32
N GLN A 153 -19.88 -42.38 18.28
CA GLN A 153 -19.16 -43.21 19.24
C GLN A 153 -18.19 -44.32 18.72
N GLY A 154 -16.91 -43.95 18.69
CA GLY A 154 -15.89 -44.69 19.46
C GLY A 154 -15.42 -46.08 18.95
N ARG A 155 -14.39 -46.08 18.09
CA ARG A 155 -13.26 -47.04 18.14
C ARG A 155 -12.07 -46.54 17.33
N VAL A 156 -10.87 -46.73 17.86
CA VAL A 156 -9.60 -46.43 17.17
C VAL A 156 -9.23 -47.64 16.31
N ALA A 157 -9.16 -47.47 14.99
CA ALA A 157 -8.56 -48.46 14.08
C ALA A 157 -7.98 -47.79 12.83
N THR A 158 -6.71 -48.08 12.57
CA THR A 158 -5.90 -47.61 11.44
C THR A 158 -6.29 -48.25 10.10
N ALA A 159 -6.29 -47.47 9.01
CA ALA A 159 -6.27 -47.98 7.63
C ALA A 159 -5.47 -47.00 6.72
N PRO A 160 -4.87 -47.45 5.59
CA PRO A 160 -3.63 -46.87 5.09
C PRO A 160 -3.77 -45.73 4.06
N PHE A 161 -2.67 -44.98 3.95
CA PHE A 161 -2.35 -44.08 2.84
C PHE A 161 -2.47 -44.79 1.48
N ILE A 162 -3.15 -44.16 0.51
CA ILE A 162 -3.08 -44.56 -0.90
C ILE A 162 -2.46 -43.40 -1.69
N VAL A 163 -1.29 -43.68 -2.27
CA VAL A 163 -0.61 -42.78 -3.20
C VAL A 163 -1.06 -43.13 -4.62
N PHE A 164 -1.54 -42.15 -5.38
CA PHE A 164 -1.71 -42.27 -6.83
C PHE A 164 -0.69 -41.37 -7.53
N GLN A 165 0.31 -42.00 -8.13
CA GLN A 165 1.05 -41.37 -9.24
C GLN A 165 0.15 -41.32 -10.47
N PHE A 166 0.33 -40.29 -11.30
CA PHE A 166 -0.04 -40.31 -12.71
C PHE A 166 1.17 -39.84 -13.50
N GLU A 167 1.63 -40.65 -14.45
CA GLU A 167 2.68 -40.32 -15.40
C GLU A 167 2.08 -40.11 -16.80
N SER A 168 2.69 -39.18 -17.54
CA SER A 168 2.48 -38.86 -18.98
C SER A 168 1.11 -38.31 -19.37
#